data_AF-A0A9P6A6R1-F1
#
_entry.id   AF-A0A9P6A6R1-F1
#
_cell.length_a   1.000
_cell.length_b   1.000
_cell.length_c   1.000
_cell.angle_alpha   90.00
_cell.angle_beta   90.00
_cell.angle_gamma   90.00
#
_symmetry.space_group_name_H-M   'P 1'
#
loop_
_entity.id
_entity.type
_entity.pdbx_description
1 polymer ?
#
loop_
_entity_poly.entity_id
_entity_poly.type
_entity_poly.pdbx_seq_one_letter_code
_entity_poly.pdbx_strand_id
1 'polypeptide(L)'
;MSLDFNLPSTGTESRPTACRSHFIKATEGPTFISSSFSSQYVGATNAGFIRGAYHFAHPDSSSDAAQANFFSAHGGGPDGITLPGALDIECKAHYSEHCTCPTLTTLQR
;
A
#
# COMPACT_ATOMS: atom_id res chain seq x y z
N MET A 1 6.82 8.63 -2.46
CA MET A 1 7.30 8.44 -3.85
C MET A 1 6.13 8.75 -4.77
N SER A 2 6.10 9.92 -5.42
CA SER A 2 5.10 10.22 -6.45
C SER A 2 5.70 9.83 -7.79
N LEU A 3 5.11 8.88 -8.49
CA LEU A 3 5.47 8.58 -9.87
C LEU A 3 4.67 9.49 -10.80
N ASP A 4 5.36 10.08 -11.77
CA ASP A 4 4.72 10.80 -12.87
C ASP A 4 4.27 9.77 -13.92
N PHE A 5 2.95 9.62 -14.09
CA PHE A 5 2.36 8.65 -15.03
C PHE A 5 2.34 9.16 -16.48
N ASN A 6 2.87 10.37 -16.76
CA ASN A 6 2.83 11.01 -18.06
C ASN A 6 4.03 10.66 -18.99
N LEU A 7 4.77 9.60 -18.69
CA LEU A 7 5.88 9.15 -19.52
C LEU A 7 5.36 8.53 -20.84
N PRO A 8 5.84 8.98 -22.02
CA PRO A 8 5.38 8.49 -23.31
C PRO A 8 5.67 7.00 -23.47
N SER A 9 4.67 6.21 -23.90
CA SER A 9 4.78 4.77 -24.15
C SER A 9 5.43 4.40 -25.49
N THR A 10 6.12 5.34 -26.14
CA THR A 10 6.67 5.14 -27.49
C THR A 10 8.07 4.52 -27.42
N GLY A 11 8.14 3.19 -27.39
CA GLY A 11 9.40 2.45 -27.57
C GLY A 11 9.16 1.01 -27.99
N THR A 12 9.52 0.67 -29.22
CA THR A 12 9.43 -0.67 -29.85
C THR A 12 10.52 -1.64 -29.36
N GLU A 13 10.95 -1.56 -28.10
CA GLU A 13 11.79 -2.60 -27.51
C GLU A 13 10.90 -3.73 -26.97
N SER A 14 11.16 -4.96 -27.43
CA SER A 14 10.76 -6.19 -26.75
C SER A 14 11.47 -6.27 -25.40
N ARG A 15 10.98 -5.52 -24.42
CA ARG A 15 11.37 -5.67 -23.02
C ARG A 15 10.63 -6.90 -22.50
N PRO A 16 11.28 -7.89 -21.85
CA PRO A 16 10.56 -8.96 -21.18
C PRO A 16 9.48 -8.28 -20.34
N THR A 17 8.23 -8.75 -20.44
CA THR A 17 7.05 -8.14 -19.80
C THR A 17 7.36 -7.88 -18.33
N ALA A 18 7.91 -6.70 -18.03
CA ALA A 18 8.26 -6.35 -16.68
C ALA A 18 6.93 -6.35 -15.94
N CYS A 19 6.84 -7.10 -14.85
CA CYS A 19 5.69 -7.06 -13.96
C CYS A 19 5.53 -5.59 -13.51
N ARG A 20 4.73 -4.82 -14.23
CA ARG A 20 4.44 -3.42 -13.94
C ARG A 20 3.37 -3.38 -12.87
N SER A 21 3.77 -3.75 -11.65
CA SER A 21 2.95 -3.63 -10.44
C SER A 21 3.30 -2.36 -9.68
N HIS A 22 2.29 -1.60 -9.23
CA HIS A 22 2.49 -0.42 -8.39
C HIS A 22 1.62 -0.47 -7.14
N PHE A 23 2.23 -0.30 -5.97
CA PHE A 23 1.50 -0.17 -4.70
C PHE A 23 1.38 1.30 -4.32
N ILE A 24 0.17 1.70 -3.95
CA ILE A 24 -0.19 3.10 -3.70
C ILE A 24 -0.67 3.22 -2.25
N LYS A 25 -0.18 4.22 -1.52
CA LYS A 25 -0.54 4.42 -0.13
C LYS A 25 -2.01 4.80 -0.03
N ALA A 26 -2.80 3.97 0.66
CA ALA A 26 -4.20 4.26 0.93
C ALA A 26 -4.39 4.89 2.31
N THR A 27 -3.79 4.27 3.33
CA THR A 27 -4.05 4.63 4.74
C THR A 27 -2.79 4.54 5.59
N GLU A 28 -2.82 5.23 6.73
CA GLU A 28 -1.80 5.15 7.80
C GLU A 28 -2.48 5.16 9.16
N GLY A 29 -2.18 4.16 10.00
CA GLY A 29 -2.84 4.01 11.29
C GLY A 29 -4.38 3.97 11.18
N PRO A 30 -5.11 4.23 12.27
CA PRO A 30 -6.57 4.09 12.28
C PRO A 30 -7.33 5.29 11.69
N THR A 31 -6.65 6.37 11.27
CA THR A 31 -7.32 7.65 10.97
C THR A 31 -6.84 8.37 9.71
N PHE A 32 -5.64 8.10 9.20
CA PHE A 32 -5.12 8.85 8.06
C PHE A 32 -5.49 8.21 6.73
N ILE A 33 -6.08 8.99 5.82
CA ILE A 33 -6.35 8.62 4.42
C ILE A 33 -5.44 9.47 3.52
N SER A 34 -4.75 8.82 2.59
CA SER A 34 -3.93 9.51 1.61
C SER A 34 -4.81 10.30 0.63
N SER A 35 -4.71 11.62 0.65
CA SER A 35 -5.43 12.51 -0.29
C SER A 35 -5.02 12.30 -1.75
N SER A 36 -3.86 11.69 -2.00
CA SER A 36 -3.35 11.40 -3.35
C SER A 36 -3.70 9.99 -3.84
N PHE A 37 -4.31 9.14 -3.00
CA PHE A 37 -4.59 7.74 -3.35
C PHE A 37 -5.41 7.64 -4.64
N SER A 38 -6.54 8.35 -4.72
CA SER A 38 -7.45 8.27 -5.86
C SER A 38 -6.79 8.70 -7.18
N SER A 39 -6.07 9.83 -7.20
CA SER A 39 -5.42 10.32 -8.41
C SER A 39 -4.28 9.40 -8.88
N GLN A 40 -3.48 8.87 -7.95
CA GLN A 40 -2.42 7.91 -8.27
C GLN A 40 -2.97 6.57 -8.75
N TYR A 41 -4.09 6.12 -8.18
CA TYR A 41 -4.74 4.87 -8.53
C TYR A 41 -5.35 4.90 -9.93
N VAL A 42 -6.02 6.02 -10.27
CA VAL A 42 -6.50 6.28 -11.63
C VAL A 42 -5.34 6.42 -12.61
N GLY A 43 -4.28 7.15 -12.24
CA GLY A 43 -3.08 7.29 -13.07
C GLY A 43 -2.41 5.95 -13.40
N ALA A 44 -2.24 5.08 -12.39
CA ALA A 44 -1.71 3.74 -12.57
C ALA A 44 -2.60 2.87 -13.47
N THR A 45 -3.93 2.97 -13.29
CA THR A 45 -4.91 2.25 -14.13
C THR A 45 -4.82 2.70 -15.59
N ASN A 46 -4.80 4.01 -15.85
CA ASN A 46 -4.72 4.56 -17.21
C ASN A 46 -3.38 4.25 -17.90
N ALA A 47 -2.29 4.15 -17.13
CA ALA A 47 -0.97 3.79 -17.64
C ALA A 47 -0.76 2.27 -17.79
N GLY A 48 -1.79 1.45 -17.52
CA GLY A 48 -1.75 -0.01 -17.73
C GLY A 48 -0.95 -0.78 -16.67
N PHE A 49 -0.78 -0.23 -15.47
CA PHE A 49 -0.16 -0.95 -14.36
C PHE A 49 -1.16 -1.89 -13.69
N ILE A 50 -0.68 -3.07 -13.31
CA ILE A 50 -1.32 -3.83 -12.21
C ILE A 50 -1.07 -3.02 -10.94
N ARG A 51 -2.05 -2.90 -10.06
CA ARG A 51 -1.96 -1.96 -8.94
C ARG A 51 -2.58 -2.51 -7.67
N GLY A 52 -1.95 -2.18 -6.56
CA GLY A 52 -2.38 -2.52 -5.21
C GLY A 52 -2.44 -1.28 -4.33
N ALA A 53 -3.16 -1.40 -3.23
CA ALA A 53 -3.11 -0.42 -2.15
C ALA A 53 -2.23 -0.95 -1.01
N TYR A 54 -1.61 -0.06 -0.24
CA TYR A 54 -0.94 -0.44 1.00
C TYR A 54 -1.36 0.43 2.19
N HIS A 55 -1.24 -0.17 3.37
CA HIS A 55 -1.50 0.43 4.67
C HIS A 55 -0.21 0.58 5.46
N PHE A 56 0.08 1.77 5.98
CA PHE A 56 1.18 1.99 6.90
C PHE A 56 0.73 1.76 8.34
N ALA A 57 1.20 0.69 8.97
CA ALA A 57 0.72 0.27 10.28
C ALA A 57 1.33 1.10 11.42
N HIS A 58 0.50 1.42 12.42
CA HIS A 58 0.92 1.94 13.72
C HIS A 58 0.54 0.90 14.81
N PRO A 59 1.38 -0.13 15.04
CA PRO A 59 1.06 -1.23 15.96
C PRO A 59 0.93 -0.80 17.44
N ASP A 60 1.49 0.36 17.78
CA ASP A 60 1.49 0.97 19.10
C ASP A 60 0.22 1.82 19.38
N SER A 61 -0.51 2.20 18.33
CA SER A 61 -1.55 3.24 18.43
C SER A 61 -2.99 2.70 18.37
N SER A 62 -3.21 1.48 17.87
CA SER A 62 -4.55 0.86 17.78
C SER A 62 -4.47 -0.65 17.52
N SER A 63 -5.60 -1.35 17.60
CA SER A 63 -5.63 -2.79 17.29
C SER A 63 -5.45 -3.08 15.80
N ASP A 64 -4.84 -4.22 15.49
CA ASP A 64 -4.67 -4.70 14.10
C ASP A 64 -6.00 -4.79 13.35
N ALA A 65 -7.07 -5.24 14.03
CA ALA A 65 -8.40 -5.33 13.45
C ALA A 65 -8.98 -3.95 13.09
N ALA A 66 -8.76 -2.93 13.92
CA ALA A 66 -9.21 -1.57 13.61
C ALA A 66 -8.50 -1.03 12.35
N GLN A 67 -7.20 -1.24 12.25
CA GLN A 67 -6.39 -0.82 11.11
C GLN A 67 -6.75 -1.59 9.84
N ALA A 68 -6.94 -2.90 9.92
CA ALA A 68 -7.37 -3.74 8.78
C ALA A 68 -8.76 -3.33 8.26
N ASN A 69 -9.72 -3.09 9.16
CA ASN A 69 -11.05 -2.61 8.79
C ASN A 69 -10.99 -1.22 8.14
N PHE A 70 -10.17 -0.33 8.70
CA PHE A 70 -9.97 1.01 8.15
C PHE A 70 -9.34 0.96 6.77
N PHE A 71 -8.30 0.16 6.56
CA PHE A 71 -7.67 -0.02 5.26
C PHE A 71 -8.63 -0.62 4.22
N SER A 72 -9.38 -1.67 4.59
CA SER A 72 -10.34 -2.31 3.69
C SER A 72 -11.44 -1.34 3.23
N ALA A 73 -11.88 -0.42 4.09
CA ALA A 73 -12.89 0.57 3.76
C ALA A 73 -12.37 1.73 2.88
N HIS A 74 -11.06 1.95 2.81
CA HIS A 74 -10.46 3.14 2.18
C HIS A 74 -9.43 2.82 1.10
N GLY A 75 -9.65 1.75 0.34
CA GLY A 75 -8.88 1.42 -0.86
C GLY A 75 -8.13 0.09 -0.83
N GLY A 76 -8.08 -0.58 0.33
CA GLY A 76 -7.48 -1.91 0.49
C GLY A 76 -8.43 -3.09 0.28
N GLY A 77 -9.72 -2.82 0.12
CA GLY A 77 -10.75 -3.84 -0.05
C GLY A 77 -10.76 -4.47 -1.46
N PRO A 78 -11.42 -5.63 -1.62
CA PRO A 78 -11.54 -6.28 -2.91
C PRO A 78 -12.48 -5.48 -3.85
N ASP A 79 -11.98 -5.10 -5.03
CA ASP A 79 -12.74 -4.45 -6.10
C ASP A 79 -12.69 -5.24 -7.43
N GLY A 80 -12.10 -6.45 -7.41
CA GLY A 80 -11.94 -7.32 -8.58
C GLY A 80 -10.77 -6.99 -9.50
N ILE A 81 -10.03 -5.91 -9.24
CA ILE A 81 -8.91 -5.45 -10.08
C ILE A 81 -7.65 -5.09 -9.25
N THR A 82 -7.79 -4.84 -7.95
CA THR A 82 -6.69 -4.57 -7.00
C THR A 82 -5.94 -5.83 -6.65
N LEU A 83 -4.61 -5.73 -6.64
CA LEU A 83 -3.77 -6.73 -5.98
C LEU A 83 -4.19 -6.87 -4.50
N PRO A 84 -3.93 -8.03 -3.88
CA PRO A 84 -4.09 -8.16 -2.43
C PRO A 84 -3.42 -6.99 -1.71
N GLY A 85 -4.13 -6.39 -0.76
CA GLY A 85 -3.63 -5.25 -0.01
C GLY A 85 -2.33 -5.58 0.72
N ALA A 86 -1.37 -4.65 0.68
CA ALA A 86 -0.08 -4.82 1.34
C ALA A 86 -0.06 -4.13 2.71
N LEU A 87 0.53 -4.81 3.69
CA LEU A 87 0.85 -4.25 4.99
C LEU A 87 2.28 -3.71 4.96
N ASP A 88 2.43 -2.41 5.18
CA ASP A 88 3.72 -1.74 5.38
C ASP A 88 3.92 -1.57 6.88
N ILE A 89 4.83 -2.37 7.44
CA ILE A 89 5.19 -2.37 8.85
C ILE A 89 6.68 -2.08 8.98
N GLU A 90 7.00 -0.86 9.37
CA GLU A 90 8.36 -0.45 9.68
C GLU A 90 8.42 0.20 11.05
N CYS A 91 9.52 -0.04 11.76
CA CYS A 91 9.77 0.62 13.03
C CYS A 91 10.21 2.05 12.74
N LYS A 92 9.47 3.05 13.23
CA LYS A 92 10.00 4.42 13.24
C LYS A 92 11.19 4.45 14.20
N ALA A 93 12.39 4.38 13.64
CA ALA A 93 13.63 4.48 14.39
C ALA A 93 13.77 5.90 14.96
N HIS A 94 13.25 6.11 16.17
CA HIS A 94 13.84 7.11 17.05
C HIS A 94 15.10 6.46 17.61
N TYR A 95 16.24 7.12 17.43
CA TYR A 95 17.56 6.63 17.79
C TYR A 95 17.56 5.89 19.14
N SER A 96 18.10 4.67 19.12
CA SER A 96 18.27 3.71 20.22
C SER A 96 17.10 2.73 20.44
N GLU A 97 17.42 1.48 20.10
CA GLU A 97 16.87 0.24 20.67
C GLU A 97 15.65 -0.38 19.97
N HIS A 98 15.95 -1.44 19.21
CA HIS A 98 15.10 -2.57 18.84
C HIS A 98 13.64 -2.30 18.43
N CYS A 99 13.30 -2.77 17.22
CA CYS A 99 11.93 -3.09 16.82
C CYS A 99 11.26 -4.02 17.84
N THR A 100 10.63 -3.46 18.86
CA THR A 100 9.75 -4.23 19.74
C THR A 100 8.40 -4.26 19.07
N CYS A 101 8.26 -5.09 18.03
CA CYS A 101 6.95 -5.54 17.59
C CYS A 101 6.37 -6.28 18.81
N PRO A 102 5.29 -5.79 19.46
CA PRO A 102 4.67 -6.56 20.53
C PRO A 102 4.28 -7.89 19.90
N THR A 103 4.96 -8.93 20.36
CA THR A 103 4.88 -10.33 19.95
C THR A 103 3.65 -10.62 19.08
N LEU A 104 3.87 -10.93 17.79
CA LEU A 104 2.92 -11.71 16.98
C LEU A 104 2.78 -13.09 17.64
N THR A 105 2.07 -13.18 18.76
CA THR A 105 1.58 -14.45 19.27
C THR A 105 0.51 -14.91 18.31
N THR A 106 0.90 -15.88 17.50
CA THR A 106 0.11 -16.72 16.62
C THR A 106 -1.34 -16.87 17.09
N LEU A 107 -2.26 -16.14 16.46
CA LEU A 107 -3.67 -16.50 16.35
C LEU A 107 -4.03 -16.54 14.87
N GLN A 108 -3.51 -17.56 14.19
CA GLN A 108 -4.31 -18.25 13.19
C GLN A 108 -5.22 -19.21 13.96
N ARG A 109 -6.52 -18.91 13.97
CA ARG A 109 -7.57 -19.92 14.05
C ARG A 109 -8.47 -19.75 12.86
#